data_AF-A0A0M0I2U0-F1
#
_entry.id   AF-A0A0M0I2U0-F1
#
_cell.length_a   1.000
_cell.length_b   1.000
_cell.length_c   1.000
_cell.angle_alpha   90.00
_cell.angle_beta   90.00
_cell.angle_gamma   90.00
#
_symmetry.space_group_name_H-M   'P 1'
#
loop_
_entity.id
_entity.type
_entity.pdbx_description
1 polymer ?
#
loop_
_entity_poly.entity_id
_entity_poly.type
_entity_poly.pdbx_seq_one_letter_code
_entity_poly.pdbx_strand_id
1 'polypeptide(L)'
;MATVHTPPSTYILRDLHDVAVPESVSWWPQTIGWKLLALAILLALVYWTYKALCRWWNNRYRSEALTALNELNPQDNDTGKRLFSILKVVLVYLNSGNARLFDAAFLGKLDELSLGQPTFNDQTAKQWQQSLVNPNIELSSEQNAELIKRAQVWLKQHRLSVKTQEGRV
;
A
#
# COMPACT_ATOMS: atom_id res chain seq x y z
N MET A 1 -73.82 5.44 34.03
CA MET A 1 -73.95 6.89 33.73
C MET A 1 -72.68 7.56 34.19
N ALA A 2 -71.84 8.08 33.27
CA ALA A 2 -70.58 8.73 33.63
C ALA A 2 -70.86 10.20 33.98
N THR A 3 -70.47 10.63 35.17
CA THR A 3 -70.60 12.01 35.65
C THR A 3 -69.55 12.89 34.98
N VAL A 4 -70.01 13.86 34.18
CA VAL A 4 -69.16 14.89 33.59
C VAL A 4 -68.80 15.87 34.71
N HIS A 5 -67.55 15.84 35.17
CA HIS A 5 -67.04 16.81 36.14
C HIS A 5 -66.59 18.07 35.40
N THR A 6 -67.40 19.12 35.44
CA THR A 6 -66.98 20.46 35.02
C THR A 6 -66.01 21.04 36.07
N PRO A 7 -64.81 21.50 35.66
CA PRO A 7 -63.88 22.11 36.59
C PRO A 7 -64.47 23.38 37.22
N PRO A 8 -64.15 23.68 38.49
CA PRO A 8 -64.63 24.89 39.15
C PRO A 8 -64.13 26.13 38.42
N SER A 9 -65.05 27.03 38.04
CA SER A 9 -64.77 28.29 37.35
C SER A 9 -64.24 29.36 38.31
N THR A 10 -63.11 29.07 38.96
CA THR A 10 -62.43 30.02 39.84
C THR A 10 -61.78 31.11 38.99
N TYR A 11 -61.98 32.38 39.37
CA TYR A 11 -61.44 33.58 38.70
C TYR A 11 -59.92 33.54 38.46
N ILE A 12 -59.18 32.76 39.26
CA ILE A 12 -57.74 32.51 39.14
C ILE A 12 -57.35 31.90 37.77
N LEU A 13 -58.22 31.09 37.16
CA LEU A 13 -57.95 30.44 35.88
C LEU A 13 -58.24 31.35 34.68
N ARG A 14 -58.94 32.48 34.89
CA ARG A 14 -59.43 33.37 33.83
C ARG A 14 -58.31 34.25 33.25
N ASP A 15 -57.26 34.48 34.03
CA ASP A 15 -56.07 35.26 33.65
C ASP A 15 -54.87 34.37 33.29
N LEU A 16 -55.04 33.05 33.19
CA LEU A 16 -54.01 32.18 32.64
C LEU A 16 -53.99 32.34 31.12
N HIS A 17 -53.12 33.25 30.68
CA HIS A 17 -52.77 33.38 29.27
C HIS A 17 -52.01 32.14 28.83
N ASP A 18 -52.45 31.52 27.73
CA ASP A 18 -51.78 30.36 27.15
C ASP A 18 -50.35 30.77 26.77
N VAL A 19 -49.36 30.17 27.44
CA VAL A 19 -47.96 30.50 27.20
C VAL A 19 -47.57 29.88 25.87
N ALA A 20 -47.29 30.71 24.87
CA ALA A 20 -46.79 30.25 23.58
C ALA A 20 -45.57 29.35 23.80
N VAL A 21 -45.69 28.08 23.39
CA VAL A 21 -44.59 27.12 23.49
C VAL A 21 -43.43 27.68 22.65
N PRO A 22 -42.23 27.86 23.23
CA PRO A 22 -41.11 28.39 22.48
C PRO A 22 -40.84 27.47 21.29
N GLU A 23 -40.59 28.06 20.12
CA GLU A 23 -40.21 27.28 18.95
C GLU A 23 -39.01 26.39 19.31
N SER A 24 -39.05 25.15 18.83
CA SER A 24 -38.03 24.15 19.15
C SER A 24 -36.65 24.71 18.82
N VAL A 25 -35.77 24.79 19.84
CA VAL A 25 -34.40 25.24 19.64
C VAL A 25 -33.74 24.35 18.59
N SER A 26 -33.28 24.98 17.51
CA SER A 26 -32.58 24.26 16.46
C SER A 26 -31.33 23.61 17.04
N TRP A 27 -31.29 22.28 17.02
CA TRP A 27 -30.15 21.46 17.44
C TRP A 27 -28.97 21.56 16.45
N TRP A 28 -29.12 22.33 15.36
CA TRP A 28 -28.04 22.65 14.44
C TRP A 28 -27.28 23.89 14.92
N PRO A 29 -26.08 23.74 15.49
CA PRO A 29 -25.28 24.88 15.92
C PRO A 29 -24.88 25.73 14.70
N GLN A 30 -25.35 26.97 14.66
CA GLN A 30 -25.01 27.98 13.65
C GLN A 30 -23.59 28.56 13.86
N THR A 31 -22.67 27.78 14.40
CA THR A 31 -21.31 28.23 14.71
C THR A 31 -20.35 27.82 13.60
N ILE A 32 -19.41 28.71 13.27
CA ILE A 32 -18.34 28.47 12.28
C ILE A 32 -17.54 27.19 12.58
N GLY A 33 -17.53 26.74 13.84
CA GLY A 33 -16.78 25.56 14.30
C GLY A 33 -17.07 24.28 13.52
N TRP A 34 -18.33 24.03 13.12
CA TRP A 34 -18.66 22.83 12.33
C TRP A 34 -18.16 22.90 10.89
N LYS A 35 -18.09 24.10 10.31
CA LYS A 35 -17.48 24.29 8.99
C LYS A 35 -15.98 24.01 9.04
N LEU A 36 -15.31 24.51 10.08
CA LEU A 36 -13.90 24.21 10.32
C LEU A 36 -13.66 22.72 10.60
N LEU A 37 -14.53 22.08 11.38
CA LEU A 37 -14.45 20.64 11.64
C LEU A 37 -14.66 19.82 10.35
N ALA A 38 -15.68 20.16 9.55
CA ALA A 38 -15.93 19.51 8.27
C ALA A 38 -14.74 19.69 7.31
N LEU A 39 -14.15 20.89 7.27
CA LEU A 39 -12.95 21.15 6.48
C LEU A 39 -11.76 20.31 6.97
N ALA A 40 -11.54 20.20 8.27
CA ALA A 40 -10.47 19.40 8.85
C ALA A 40 -10.64 17.90 8.51
N ILE A 41 -11.86 17.37 8.62
CA ILE A 41 -12.19 16.00 8.24
C ILE A 41 -11.95 15.78 6.75
N LEU A 42 -12.36 16.72 5.91
CA LEU A 42 -12.15 16.65 4.46
C LEU A 42 -10.66 16.60 4.11
N LEU A 43 -9.84 17.48 4.72
CA LEU A 43 -8.39 17.47 4.51
C LEU A 43 -7.75 16.16 4.98
N ALA A 44 -8.16 15.64 6.13
CA ALA A 44 -7.69 14.35 6.62
C ALA A 44 -8.05 13.21 5.66
N LEU A 45 -9.27 13.21 5.12
CA LEU A 45 -9.73 12.22 4.14
C LEU A 45 -8.92 12.31 2.83
N VAL A 46 -8.69 13.51 2.31
CA VAL A 46 -7.88 13.73 1.11
C VAL A 46 -6.44 13.24 1.34
N TYR A 47 -5.86 13.55 2.49
CA TYR A 47 -4.52 13.09 2.84
C TYR A 47 -4.44 11.56 2.96
N TRP A 48 -5.44 10.93 3.59
CA TRP A 48 -5.51 9.47 3.73
C TRP A 48 -5.69 8.76 2.38
N THR A 49 -6.60 9.25 1.55
CA THR A 49 -6.85 8.71 0.21
C THR A 49 -5.64 8.88 -0.69
N TYR A 50 -4.98 10.04 -0.66
CA TYR A 50 -3.70 10.26 -1.36
C TYR A 50 -2.64 9.25 -0.91
N LYS A 51 -2.44 9.07 0.41
CA LYS A 51 -1.49 8.08 0.93
C LYS A 51 -1.85 6.65 0.52
N ALA A 52 -3.13 6.29 0.55
CA ALA A 52 -3.59 4.97 0.13
C ALA A 52 -3.34 4.75 -1.37
N LEU A 53 -3.62 5.74 -2.21
CA LEU A 53 -3.39 5.71 -3.64
C LEU A 53 -1.89 5.59 -3.96
N CYS A 54 -1.04 6.42 -3.37
CA CYS A 54 0.41 6.29 -3.53
C CYS A 54 0.91 4.91 -3.09
N ARG A 55 0.37 4.36 -2.00
CA ARG A 55 0.75 3.02 -1.54
C ARG A 55 0.27 1.93 -2.49
N TRP A 56 -0.91 2.09 -3.11
CA TRP A 56 -1.42 1.16 -4.11
C TRP A 56 -0.60 1.23 -5.40
N TRP A 57 -0.29 2.43 -5.90
CA TRP A 57 0.58 2.63 -7.08
C TRP A 57 1.97 2.02 -6.85
N ASN A 58 2.57 2.26 -5.68
CA ASN A 58 3.84 1.67 -5.30
C ASN A 58 3.76 0.15 -5.07
N ASN A 59 2.59 -0.48 -5.05
CA ASN A 59 2.48 -1.94 -4.90
C ASN A 59 2.12 -2.62 -6.24
N ARG A 60 1.73 -1.85 -7.26
CA ARG A 60 1.34 -2.37 -8.57
C ARG A 60 2.50 -3.09 -9.27
N TYR A 61 3.69 -2.48 -9.28
CA TYR A 61 4.87 -3.08 -9.90
C TYR A 61 5.22 -4.43 -9.28
N ARG A 62 4.98 -4.63 -7.97
CA ARG A 62 5.20 -5.91 -7.30
C ARG A 62 4.26 -6.98 -7.81
N SER A 63 2.99 -6.62 -8.01
CA SER A 63 2.00 -7.55 -8.56
C SER A 63 2.39 -7.97 -9.98
N GLU A 64 2.77 -7.02 -10.83
CA GLU A 64 3.18 -7.30 -12.21
C GLU A 64 4.44 -8.18 -12.26
N ALA A 65 5.45 -7.86 -11.44
CA ALA A 65 6.66 -8.66 -11.35
C ALA A 65 6.41 -10.06 -10.75
N LEU A 66 5.49 -10.21 -9.77
CA LEU A 66 5.09 -11.51 -9.24
C LEU A 66 4.39 -12.37 -10.30
N THR A 67 3.48 -11.78 -11.09
CA THR A 67 2.85 -12.46 -12.21
C THR A 67 3.90 -12.94 -13.22
N ALA A 68 4.82 -12.07 -13.61
CA ALA A 68 5.90 -12.44 -14.53
C ALA A 68 6.80 -13.56 -13.98
N LEU A 69 7.08 -13.59 -12.66
CA LEU A 69 7.83 -14.68 -12.03
C LEU A 69 7.04 -16.00 -12.00
N ASN A 70 5.72 -15.95 -11.86
CA ASN A 70 4.86 -17.15 -11.85
C ASN A 70 4.73 -17.78 -13.25
N GLU A 71 4.92 -16.99 -14.31
CA GLU A 71 4.90 -17.48 -15.70
C GLU A 71 6.21 -18.17 -16.12
N LEU A 72 7.27 -18.09 -15.29
CA LEU A 72 8.54 -18.74 -15.61
C LEU A 72 8.44 -20.25 -15.43
N ASN A 73 8.86 -20.98 -16.47
CA ASN A 73 9.00 -22.44 -16.42
C ASN A 73 10.45 -22.81 -16.04
N PRO A 74 10.69 -23.50 -14.92
CA PRO A 74 12.04 -23.89 -14.50
C PRO A 74 12.84 -24.75 -15.50
N GLN A 75 12.15 -25.42 -16.42
CA GLN A 75 12.73 -26.29 -17.45
C GLN A 75 13.19 -25.52 -18.70
N ASP A 76 12.80 -24.26 -18.87
CA ASP A 76 13.18 -23.48 -20.04
C ASP A 76 14.61 -22.95 -19.92
N ASN A 77 15.41 -23.06 -20.98
CA ASN A 77 16.80 -22.61 -21.00
C ASN A 77 16.96 -21.09 -20.77
N ASP A 78 15.95 -20.29 -21.13
CA ASP A 78 15.99 -18.83 -20.95
C ASP A 78 15.48 -18.35 -19.59
N THR A 79 15.05 -19.25 -18.70
CA THR A 79 14.49 -18.89 -17.39
C THR A 79 15.46 -18.07 -16.55
N GLY A 80 16.75 -18.42 -16.54
CA GLY A 80 17.77 -17.65 -15.83
C GLY A 80 17.84 -16.18 -16.31
N LYS A 81 17.76 -15.95 -17.63
CA LYS A 81 17.81 -14.60 -18.23
C LYS A 81 16.53 -13.81 -17.97
N ARG A 82 15.37 -14.46 -18.06
CA ARG A 82 14.08 -13.83 -17.76
C ARG A 82 13.97 -13.44 -16.29
N LEU A 83 14.36 -14.34 -15.40
CA LEU A 83 14.45 -14.08 -13.96
C LEU A 83 15.33 -12.86 -13.67
N PHE A 84 16.51 -12.79 -14.28
CA PHE A 84 17.43 -11.67 -14.14
C PHE A 84 16.78 -10.37 -14.62
N SER A 85 16.16 -10.40 -15.81
CA SER A 85 15.50 -9.24 -16.41
C SER A 85 14.39 -8.69 -15.53
N ILE A 86 13.53 -9.56 -14.97
CA ILE A 86 12.44 -9.16 -14.06
C ILE A 86 13.00 -8.49 -12.81
N LEU A 87 13.95 -9.12 -12.12
CA LEU A 87 14.56 -8.56 -10.91
C LEU A 87 15.33 -7.26 -11.21
N LYS A 88 15.97 -7.17 -12.37
CA LYS A 88 16.65 -5.97 -12.84
C LYS A 88 15.69 -4.80 -13.03
N VAL A 89 14.55 -5.03 -13.71
CA VAL A 89 13.50 -4.03 -13.87
C VAL A 89 12.99 -3.55 -12.51
N VAL A 90 12.75 -4.47 -11.57
CA VAL A 90 12.33 -4.11 -10.21
C VAL A 90 13.38 -3.23 -9.50
N LEU A 91 14.66 -3.59 -9.56
CA LEU A 91 15.72 -2.77 -8.95
C LEU A 91 15.83 -1.39 -9.58
N VAL A 92 15.70 -1.27 -10.90
CA VAL A 92 15.71 0.01 -11.61
C VAL A 92 14.49 0.85 -11.25
N TYR A 93 13.32 0.22 -11.10
CA TYR A 93 12.10 0.90 -10.65
C TYR A 93 12.27 1.47 -9.23
N LEU A 94 12.88 0.72 -8.31
CA LEU A 94 13.17 1.19 -6.95
C LEU A 94 14.16 2.36 -6.95
N ASN A 95 15.22 2.26 -7.75
CA ASN A 95 16.18 3.34 -7.93
C ASN A 95 16.86 3.19 -9.29
N SER A 96 16.69 4.18 -10.16
CA SER A 96 17.26 4.18 -11.51
C SER A 96 18.79 4.02 -11.52
N GLY A 97 19.48 4.39 -10.42
CA GLY A 97 20.91 4.16 -10.24
C GLY A 97 21.32 2.68 -10.25
N ASN A 98 20.41 1.76 -9.96
CA ASN A 98 20.67 0.31 -9.97
C ASN A 98 20.80 -0.27 -11.39
N ALA A 99 20.51 0.51 -12.45
CA ALA A 99 20.65 0.09 -13.84
C ALA A 99 22.07 -0.36 -14.19
N ARG A 100 23.08 0.19 -13.50
CA ARG A 100 24.51 -0.13 -13.73
C ARG A 100 25.00 -1.37 -12.99
N LEU A 101 24.21 -1.96 -12.09
CA LEU A 101 24.64 -3.07 -11.24
C LEU A 101 24.55 -4.41 -11.97
N PHE A 102 25.66 -5.16 -12.04
CA PHE A 102 25.70 -6.49 -12.64
C PHE A 102 26.48 -7.45 -11.73
N ASP A 103 26.37 -8.75 -12.00
CA ASP A 103 27.11 -9.80 -11.31
C ASP A 103 27.00 -9.72 -9.77
N ALA A 104 28.14 -9.70 -9.08
CA ALA A 104 28.20 -9.65 -7.62
C ALA A 104 27.57 -8.37 -7.03
N ALA A 105 27.67 -7.24 -7.73
CA ALA A 105 27.08 -5.98 -7.25
C ALA A 105 25.55 -6.02 -7.34
N PHE A 106 25.00 -6.72 -8.33
CA PHE A 106 23.57 -6.97 -8.45
C PHE A 106 23.07 -7.87 -7.31
N LEU A 107 23.73 -9.02 -7.06
CA LEU A 107 23.37 -9.93 -5.97
C LEU A 107 23.46 -9.25 -4.60
N GLY A 108 24.54 -8.51 -4.35
CA GLY A 108 24.71 -7.75 -3.12
C GLY A 108 23.59 -6.72 -2.89
N LYS A 109 23.09 -6.10 -3.96
CA LYS A 109 21.97 -5.15 -3.85
C LYS A 109 20.64 -5.83 -3.54
N LEU A 110 20.40 -7.03 -4.08
CA LEU A 110 19.23 -7.82 -3.70
C LEU A 110 19.28 -8.14 -2.20
N ASP A 111 20.43 -8.59 -1.71
CA ASP A 111 20.60 -8.92 -0.29
C ASP A 111 20.53 -7.71 0.64
N GLU A 112 21.04 -6.54 0.22
CA GLU A 112 20.88 -5.28 0.98
C GLU A 112 19.40 -4.90 1.18
N LEU A 113 18.56 -5.20 0.19
CA LEU A 113 17.12 -4.90 0.22
C LEU A 113 16.28 -6.00 0.89
N SER A 114 16.88 -7.15 1.20
CA SER A 114 16.25 -8.26 1.91
C SER A 114 15.96 -7.91 3.36
N LEU A 115 14.80 -8.35 3.86
CA LEU A 115 14.43 -8.23 5.27
C LEU A 115 14.89 -9.49 6.01
N GLY A 116 16.19 -9.59 6.32
CA GLY A 116 16.74 -10.71 7.09
C GLY A 116 18.09 -11.20 6.56
N GLN A 117 18.23 -12.52 6.46
CA GLN A 117 19.45 -13.18 5.99
C GLN A 117 19.63 -13.00 4.47
N PRO A 118 20.88 -12.94 3.98
CA PRO A 118 21.15 -12.86 2.55
C PRO A 118 20.59 -14.10 1.85
N THR A 119 19.75 -13.87 0.84
CA THR A 119 19.04 -14.90 0.07
C THR A 119 19.80 -15.24 -1.22
N PHE A 120 20.67 -14.34 -1.69
CA PHE A 120 21.40 -14.43 -2.96
C PHE A 120 22.93 -14.45 -2.81
N ASN A 121 23.46 -14.62 -1.59
CA ASN A 121 24.90 -14.73 -1.33
C ASN A 121 25.39 -16.19 -1.27
N ASP A 122 24.84 -17.06 -2.12
CA ASP A 122 25.21 -18.48 -2.18
C ASP A 122 25.85 -18.85 -3.53
N GLN A 123 26.38 -20.07 -3.61
CA GLN A 123 27.03 -20.55 -4.82
C GLN A 123 26.03 -20.66 -5.99
N THR A 124 24.77 -20.99 -5.72
CA THR A 124 23.71 -21.08 -6.73
C THR A 124 23.47 -19.74 -7.42
N ALA A 125 23.34 -18.66 -6.64
CA ALA A 125 23.16 -17.32 -7.19
C ALA A 125 24.38 -16.83 -7.99
N LYS A 126 25.59 -17.19 -7.55
CA LYS A 126 26.82 -16.89 -8.31
C LYS A 126 26.89 -17.66 -9.63
N GLN A 127 26.59 -18.96 -9.61
CA GLN A 127 26.51 -19.78 -10.81
C GLN A 127 25.44 -19.28 -11.77
N TRP A 128 24.31 -18.81 -11.24
CA TRP A 128 23.27 -18.16 -12.04
C TRP A 128 23.76 -16.90 -12.75
N GLN A 129 24.49 -16.00 -12.08
CA GLN A 129 25.05 -14.83 -12.77
C GLN A 129 26.02 -15.25 -13.88
N GLN A 130 26.85 -16.26 -13.62
CA GLN A 130 27.80 -16.78 -14.62
C GLN A 130 27.10 -17.43 -15.82
N SER A 131 25.98 -18.14 -15.63
CA SER A 131 25.21 -18.76 -16.72
C SER A 131 24.56 -17.75 -17.67
N LEU A 132 24.39 -16.49 -17.24
CA LEU A 132 23.87 -15.43 -18.12
C LEU A 132 24.84 -15.05 -19.23
N VAL A 133 26.14 -15.21 -18.99
CA VAL A 133 27.22 -14.77 -19.89
C VAL A 133 27.98 -15.94 -20.50
N ASN A 134 28.02 -17.08 -19.80
CA ASN A 134 28.74 -18.28 -20.25
C ASN A 134 27.74 -19.40 -20.60
N PRO A 135 27.58 -19.75 -21.89
CA PRO A 135 26.65 -20.80 -22.32
C PRO A 135 27.06 -22.21 -21.86
N ASN A 136 28.29 -22.40 -21.36
CA ASN A 136 28.75 -23.70 -20.86
C ASN A 136 28.29 -23.98 -19.41
N ILE A 137 27.75 -22.98 -18.73
CA ILE A 137 27.26 -23.12 -17.36
C ILE A 137 25.74 -23.14 -17.43
N GLU A 138 25.15 -24.32 -17.23
CA GLU A 138 23.71 -24.49 -17.19
C GLU A 138 23.23 -24.73 -15.76
N LEU A 139 22.09 -24.14 -15.42
CA LEU A 139 21.42 -24.40 -14.14
C LEU A 139 20.47 -25.58 -14.31
N SER A 140 20.43 -26.47 -13.32
CA SER A 140 19.42 -27.51 -13.30
C SER A 140 18.02 -26.92 -13.12
N SER A 141 16.98 -27.64 -13.56
CA SER A 141 15.61 -27.21 -13.32
C SER A 141 15.28 -27.04 -11.84
N GLU A 142 15.92 -27.80 -10.94
CA GLU A 142 15.74 -27.64 -9.50
C GLU A 142 16.35 -26.32 -9.00
N GLN A 143 17.54 -25.97 -9.48
CA GLN A 143 18.18 -24.69 -9.16
C GLN A 143 17.37 -23.51 -9.69
N ASN A 144 16.82 -23.62 -10.92
CA ASN A 144 15.93 -22.60 -11.47
C ASN A 144 14.66 -22.43 -10.63
N ALA A 145 14.00 -23.53 -10.24
CA ALA A 145 12.79 -23.49 -9.41
C ALA A 145 13.07 -22.85 -8.04
N GLU A 146 14.20 -23.18 -7.43
CA GLU A 146 14.63 -22.60 -6.16
C GLU A 146 14.92 -21.10 -6.28
N LEU A 147 15.62 -20.66 -7.33
CA LEU A 147 15.88 -19.24 -7.58
C LEU A 147 14.59 -18.45 -7.84
N ILE A 148 13.64 -19.00 -8.59
CA ILE A 148 12.32 -18.38 -8.79
C ILE A 148 11.61 -18.21 -7.45
N LYS A 149 11.58 -19.25 -6.62
CA LYS A 149 10.93 -19.22 -5.31
C LYS A 149 11.59 -18.17 -4.40
N ARG A 150 12.92 -18.11 -4.35
CA ARG A 150 13.66 -17.07 -3.62
C ARG A 150 13.32 -15.67 -4.10
N ALA A 151 13.26 -15.47 -5.43
CA ALA A 151 12.88 -14.19 -6.02
C ALA A 151 11.45 -13.79 -5.67
N GLN A 152 10.50 -14.72 -5.63
CA GLN A 152 9.12 -14.46 -5.21
C GLN A 152 9.04 -14.05 -3.73
N VAL A 153 9.77 -14.74 -2.85
CA VAL A 153 9.83 -14.40 -1.42
C VAL A 153 10.44 -13.01 -1.24
N TRP A 154 11.58 -12.76 -1.89
CA TRP A 154 12.24 -11.47 -1.89
C TRP A 154 11.32 -10.35 -2.39
N LEU A 155 10.62 -10.56 -3.51
CA LEU A 155 9.75 -9.54 -4.08
C LEU A 155 8.57 -9.18 -3.15
N LYS A 156 8.07 -10.14 -2.37
CA LYS A 156 7.02 -9.92 -1.36
C LYS A 156 7.52 -9.16 -0.14
N GLN A 157 8.78 -9.35 0.24
CA GLN A 157 9.32 -8.89 1.53
C GLN A 157 10.32 -7.74 1.42
N HIS A 158 10.88 -7.43 0.25
CA HIS A 158 11.94 -6.43 0.11
C HIS A 158 11.48 -5.05 0.58
N ARG A 159 12.42 -4.30 1.15
CA ARG A 159 12.15 -2.93 1.60
C ARG A 159 11.94 -2.03 0.39
N LEU A 160 10.83 -1.28 0.39
CA LEU A 160 10.69 -0.13 -0.48
C LEU A 160 11.72 0.89 -0.01
N SER A 161 12.77 1.11 -0.80
CA SER A 161 13.50 2.37 -0.70
C SER A 161 12.59 3.44 -1.27
N VAL A 162 11.64 3.91 -0.46
CA VAL A 162 10.90 5.11 -0.79
C VAL A 162 11.96 6.21 -0.81
N LYS A 163 12.42 6.58 -2.00
CA LYS A 163 13.04 7.89 -2.20
C LYS A 163 11.95 8.89 -1.84
N THR A 164 11.93 9.31 -0.57
CA THR A 164 11.43 10.64 -0.22
C THR A 164 12.29 11.59 -1.04
N GLN A 165 11.81 12.00 -2.21
CA GLN A 165 12.28 13.23 -2.81
C GLN A 165 11.74 14.37 -1.95
N GLU A 166 12.35 14.55 -0.79
CA GLU A 166 12.41 15.86 -0.16
C GLU A 166 13.36 16.70 -1.01
N GLY A 167 12.84 17.82 -1.53
CA GLY A 167 13.66 18.88 -2.12
C GLY A 167 13.68 18.92 -3.63
N ARG A 168 12.58 19.40 -4.23
CA ARG A 168 12.59 20.54 -5.18
C ARG A 168 11.14 20.91 -5.56
N VAL A 169 10.57 21.97 -4.98
CA VAL A 169 10.45 23.33 -5.56
C VAL A 169 10.20 24.30 -4.41
#